data_AF-A0A536XL76-F1
#
_entry.id   AF-A0A536XL76-F1
#
_cell.length_a   1.000
_cell.length_b   1.000
_cell.length_c   1.000
_cell.angle_alpha   90.00
_cell.angle_beta   90.00
_cell.angle_gamma   90.00
#
_symmetry.space_group_name_H-M   'P 1'
#
loop_
_entity.id
_entity.type
_entity.pdbx_description
1 polymer ?
#
loop_
_entity_poly.entity_id
_entity_poly.type
_entity_poly.pdbx_seq_one_letter_code
_entity_poly.pdbx_strand_id
1 'polypeptide(L)'
;KVVDPDAIHAVRDELNRRLAAALREELRAVYRTHRGAGPYSPDAVSAGRRALKNSALGLLMELDDAGMRALCMKQFDAADNMSDALAALCLLANCDCPERVPALDAFYNKWKSEPLVVDKWLAVQSTTRLPSALADVKRLMTHPAFNIRNPNKVYALIGGFRGNQVRFHAADGSGYAFLAEQVIALDAINPQVAARMARGFDRWRKFDTGRQAHARAALERIHEAMGVSKGVLEIATRALA
;
A
#
# COMPACT_ATOMS: atom_id res chain seq x y z
N LYS A 1 23.11 -12.84 2.16
CA LYS A 1 21.78 -13.33 2.63
C LYS A 1 20.74 -12.92 1.60
N VAL A 2 19.97 -13.90 1.10
CA VAL A 2 18.88 -13.70 0.14
C VAL A 2 17.63 -13.28 0.93
N VAL A 3 16.86 -12.34 0.39
CA VAL A 3 15.58 -11.85 0.94
C VAL A 3 14.46 -12.58 0.22
N ASP A 4 13.53 -13.14 0.99
CA ASP A 4 12.31 -13.77 0.48
C ASP A 4 11.09 -12.95 0.95
N PRO A 5 10.51 -12.11 0.06
CA PRO A 5 9.35 -11.27 0.38
C PRO A 5 8.11 -12.09 0.75
N ASP A 6 7.90 -13.23 0.10
CA ASP A 6 6.73 -14.08 0.32
C ASP A 6 6.81 -14.75 1.69
N ALA A 7 7.98 -15.31 2.02
CA ALA A 7 8.20 -15.93 3.33
C ALA A 7 8.11 -14.91 4.47
N ILE A 8 8.69 -13.72 4.32
CA ILE A 8 8.60 -12.64 5.32
C ILE A 8 7.13 -12.24 5.53
N HIS A 9 6.39 -12.05 4.44
CA HIS A 9 4.98 -11.70 4.51
C HIS A 9 4.15 -12.80 5.19
N ALA A 10 4.31 -14.05 4.76
CA ALA A 10 3.57 -15.19 5.31
C ALA A 10 3.84 -15.39 6.80
N VAL A 11 5.10 -15.32 7.24
CA VAL A 11 5.47 -15.46 8.66
C VAL A 11 4.94 -14.30 9.49
N ARG A 12 5.00 -13.06 8.98
CA ARG A 12 4.44 -11.89 9.67
C ARG A 12 2.93 -12.02 9.84
N ASP A 13 2.21 -12.37 8.78
CA ASP A 13 0.76 -12.51 8.82
C ASP A 13 0.34 -13.65 9.75
N GLU A 14 1.08 -14.76 9.76
CA GLU A 14 0.87 -15.86 10.70
C GLU A 14 1.13 -15.46 12.15
N LEU A 15 2.20 -14.72 12.43
CA LEU A 15 2.49 -14.19 13.76
C LEU A 15 1.35 -13.29 14.25
N ASN A 16 0.87 -12.39 13.40
CA ASN A 16 -0.24 -11.51 13.75
C ASN A 16 -1.53 -12.30 14.04
N ARG A 17 -1.84 -13.33 13.23
CA ARG A 17 -2.98 -14.22 13.49
C ARG A 17 -2.87 -14.94 14.83
N ARG A 18 -1.69 -15.47 15.17
CA ARG A 18 -1.44 -16.14 16.45
C ARG A 18 -1.61 -15.19 17.64
N LEU A 19 -1.06 -13.98 17.53
CA LEU A 19 -1.22 -12.95 18.56
C LEU A 19 -2.69 -12.56 18.72
N ALA A 20 -3.40 -12.35 17.61
CA ALA A 20 -4.81 -12.01 17.62
C ALA A 20 -5.68 -13.10 18.25
N ALA A 21 -5.35 -14.38 17.99
CA ALA A 21 -6.07 -15.51 18.55
C ALA A 21 -5.81 -15.66 20.05
N ALA A 22 -4.54 -15.56 20.47
CA ALA A 22 -4.13 -15.70 21.86
C ALA A 22 -4.60 -14.55 22.75
N LEU A 23 -4.70 -13.33 22.21
CA LEU A 23 -5.05 -12.11 22.93
C LEU A 23 -6.45 -11.58 22.55
N ARG A 24 -7.33 -12.44 22.03
CA ARG A 24 -8.60 -12.01 21.41
C ARG A 24 -9.42 -11.14 22.35
N GLU A 25 -9.61 -11.57 23.59
CA GLU A 25 -10.48 -10.86 24.54
C GLU A 25 -9.81 -9.60 25.10
N GLU A 26 -8.50 -9.61 25.31
CA GLU A 26 -7.70 -8.46 25.71
C GLU A 26 -7.71 -7.37 24.64
N LEU A 27 -7.50 -7.73 23.37
CA LEU A 27 -7.56 -6.81 22.24
C LEU A 27 -8.96 -6.21 22.09
N ARG A 28 -10.02 -7.01 22.28
CA ARG A 28 -11.41 -6.52 22.28
C ARG A 28 -11.68 -5.58 23.46
N ALA A 29 -11.12 -5.86 24.63
CA ALA A 29 -11.22 -4.98 25.78
C ALA A 29 -10.52 -3.63 25.50
N VAL A 30 -9.28 -3.65 24.99
CA VAL A 30 -8.54 -2.44 24.59
C VAL A 30 -9.32 -1.62 23.57
N TYR A 31 -9.85 -2.26 22.53
CA TYR A 31 -10.65 -1.58 21.52
C TYR A 31 -11.89 -0.92 22.14
N ARG A 32 -12.63 -1.63 22.99
CA ARG A 32 -13.84 -1.11 23.66
C ARG A 32 -13.52 0.06 24.59
N THR A 33 -12.48 -0.05 25.41
CA THR A 33 -12.08 0.98 26.38
C THR A 33 -11.71 2.29 25.69
N HIS A 34 -11.08 2.22 24.53
CA HIS A 34 -10.67 3.42 23.78
C HIS A 34 -11.65 3.84 22.68
N ARG A 35 -12.79 3.14 22.55
CA ARG A 35 -13.89 3.53 21.68
C ARG A 35 -14.74 4.59 22.39
N GLY A 36 -14.81 5.79 21.82
CA GLY A 36 -15.67 6.87 22.33
C GLY A 36 -15.06 7.68 23.48
N ALA A 37 -13.75 7.94 23.46
CA ALA A 37 -13.03 8.71 24.48
C ALA A 37 -13.36 10.23 24.48
N GLY A 38 -14.57 10.63 24.08
CA GLY A 38 -14.99 12.02 23.89
C GLY A 38 -14.82 12.51 22.44
N PRO A 39 -15.08 13.81 22.20
CA PRO A 39 -14.88 14.45 20.89
C PRO A 39 -13.46 14.29 20.38
N TYR A 40 -13.26 14.33 19.06
CA TYR A 40 -11.92 14.35 18.48
C TYR A 40 -11.05 15.46 19.09
N SER A 41 -9.85 15.07 19.53
CA SER A 41 -8.79 15.98 19.93
C SER A 41 -7.45 15.58 19.29
N PRO A 42 -6.66 16.54 18.78
CA PRO A 42 -5.34 16.28 18.20
C PRO A 42 -4.23 16.12 19.25
N ASP A 43 -4.53 16.26 20.54
CA ASP A 43 -3.52 16.12 21.61
C ASP A 43 -2.86 14.73 21.64
N ALA A 44 -1.66 14.67 22.21
CA ALA A 44 -0.84 13.47 22.23
C ALA A 44 -1.50 12.27 22.94
N VAL A 45 -2.25 12.51 24.02
CA VAL A 45 -2.94 11.45 24.78
C VAL A 45 -4.07 10.87 23.93
N SER A 46 -4.89 11.72 23.32
CA SER A 46 -5.97 11.31 22.43
C SER A 46 -5.44 10.59 21.18
N ALA A 47 -4.34 11.07 20.61
CA ALA A 47 -3.65 10.40 19.50
C ALA A 47 -3.14 9.00 19.89
N GLY A 48 -2.52 8.86 21.07
CA GLY A 48 -2.06 7.58 21.61
C GLY A 48 -3.21 6.58 21.82
N ARG A 49 -4.35 7.03 22.35
CA ARG A 49 -5.56 6.20 22.50
C ARG A 49 -6.08 5.69 21.16
N ARG A 50 -6.16 6.56 20.13
CA ARG A 50 -6.56 6.15 18.77
C ARG A 50 -5.57 5.17 18.16
N ALA A 51 -4.27 5.40 18.32
CA ALA A 51 -3.23 4.52 17.81
C ALA A 51 -3.32 3.12 18.44
N LEU A 52 -3.50 3.04 19.76
CA LEU A 52 -3.67 1.77 20.48
C LEU A 52 -4.95 1.05 20.05
N LYS A 53 -6.09 1.75 20.00
CA LYS A 53 -7.37 1.22 19.53
C LYS A 53 -7.27 0.65 18.11
N ASN A 54 -6.69 1.40 17.18
CA ASN A 54 -6.57 1.00 15.77
C ASN A 54 -5.58 -0.15 15.58
N SER A 55 -4.53 -0.23 16.40
CA SER A 55 -3.62 -1.39 16.44
C SER A 55 -4.32 -2.65 16.93
N ALA A 56 -5.15 -2.53 17.99
CA ALA A 56 -5.94 -3.65 18.50
C ALA A 56 -6.95 -4.16 17.47
N LEU A 57 -7.68 -3.24 16.81
CA LEU A 57 -8.58 -3.60 15.71
C LEU A 57 -7.83 -4.25 14.55
N GLY A 58 -6.63 -3.76 14.22
CA GLY A 58 -5.81 -4.31 13.16
C GLY A 58 -5.42 -5.78 13.40
N LEU A 59 -4.98 -6.13 14.60
CA LEU A 59 -4.73 -7.52 14.97
C LEU A 59 -6.02 -8.36 14.92
N LEU A 60 -7.12 -7.85 15.49
CA LEU A 60 -8.40 -8.58 15.48
C LEU A 60 -8.92 -8.87 14.06
N MET A 61 -8.67 -7.98 13.09
CA MET A 61 -9.04 -8.19 11.69
C MET A 61 -8.26 -9.32 11.00
N GLU A 62 -7.12 -9.76 11.56
CA GLU A 62 -6.38 -10.91 11.03
C GLU A 62 -7.08 -12.24 11.28
N LEU A 63 -8.03 -12.29 12.22
CA LEU A 63 -8.83 -13.49 12.50
C LEU A 63 -9.86 -13.82 11.42
N ASP A 64 -10.07 -12.90 10.45
CA ASP A 64 -11.07 -13.01 9.38
C ASP A 64 -12.49 -13.40 9.86
N ASP A 65 -12.84 -12.88 11.03
CA ASP A 65 -14.11 -13.11 11.71
C ASP A 65 -15.15 -12.09 11.23
N ALA A 66 -16.34 -12.55 10.83
CA ALA A 66 -17.41 -11.68 10.34
C ALA A 66 -17.82 -10.59 11.34
N GLY A 67 -17.78 -10.89 12.64
CA GLY A 67 -18.04 -9.92 13.70
C GLY A 67 -16.95 -8.85 13.79
N MET A 68 -15.69 -9.20 13.56
CA MET A 68 -14.58 -8.22 13.50
C MET A 68 -14.67 -7.35 12.25
N ARG A 69 -15.05 -7.91 11.09
CA ARG A 69 -15.32 -7.14 9.87
C ARG A 69 -16.46 -6.14 10.08
N ALA A 70 -17.58 -6.58 10.67
CA ALA A 70 -18.69 -5.70 11.02
C ALA A 70 -18.28 -4.60 12.01
N LEU A 71 -17.41 -4.92 12.98
CA LEU A 71 -16.87 -3.93 13.92
C LEU A 71 -15.99 -2.89 13.23
N CYS A 72 -15.17 -3.31 12.26
CA CYS A 72 -14.33 -2.44 11.46
C CYS A 72 -15.17 -1.52 10.57
N MET A 73 -16.19 -2.07 9.89
CA MET A 73 -17.13 -1.29 9.09
C MET A 73 -17.88 -0.26 9.96
N LYS A 74 -18.31 -0.65 11.17
CA LYS A 74 -18.92 0.30 12.12
C LYS A 74 -17.97 1.43 12.52
N GLN A 75 -16.67 1.17 12.66
CA GLN A 75 -15.70 2.24 12.88
C GLN A 75 -15.57 3.14 11.65
N PHE A 76 -15.50 2.56 10.46
CA PHE A 76 -15.43 3.31 9.20
C PHE A 76 -16.61 4.28 9.05
N ASP A 77 -17.83 3.78 9.25
CA ASP A 77 -19.07 4.56 9.09
C ASP A 77 -19.22 5.66 10.15
N ALA A 78 -18.88 5.35 11.41
CA ALA A 78 -19.08 6.26 12.54
C ALA A 78 -17.90 7.18 12.82
N ALA A 79 -16.77 7.06 12.10
CA ALA A 79 -15.59 7.86 12.33
C ALA A 79 -15.86 9.35 12.07
N ASP A 80 -15.64 10.18 13.08
CA ASP A 80 -15.70 11.64 13.03
C ASP A 80 -14.36 12.28 12.64
N ASN A 81 -13.31 11.47 12.47
CA ASN A 81 -11.95 11.93 12.21
C ASN A 81 -11.25 11.04 11.18
N MET A 82 -10.29 11.63 10.46
CA MET A 82 -9.56 10.95 9.39
C MET A 82 -8.63 9.83 9.89
N SER A 83 -8.22 9.84 11.17
CA SER A 83 -7.33 8.79 11.70
C SER A 83 -8.07 7.46 11.79
N ASP A 84 -9.28 7.47 12.32
CA ASP A 84 -10.11 6.27 12.50
C ASP A 84 -10.72 5.81 11.18
N ALA A 85 -11.21 6.74 10.35
CA ALA A 85 -11.77 6.43 9.03
C ALA A 85 -10.72 5.76 8.13
N LEU A 86 -9.50 6.32 8.07
CA LEU A 86 -8.43 5.77 7.25
C LEU A 86 -7.91 4.45 7.82
N ALA A 87 -7.79 4.31 9.15
CA ALA A 87 -7.37 3.05 9.76
C ALA A 87 -8.35 1.92 9.41
N ALA A 88 -9.67 2.16 9.55
CA ALA A 88 -10.68 1.16 9.17
C ALA A 88 -10.65 0.85 7.67
N LEU A 89 -10.52 1.87 6.81
CA LEU A 89 -10.41 1.68 5.37
C LEU A 89 -9.18 0.83 4.99
N CYS A 90 -8.02 1.09 5.59
CA CYS A 90 -6.82 0.29 5.38
C CYS A 90 -7.04 -1.18 5.73
N LEU A 91 -7.72 -1.46 6.85
CA LEU A 91 -7.99 -2.84 7.30
C LEU A 91 -8.95 -3.55 6.34
N LEU A 92 -10.04 -2.90 5.95
CA LEU A 92 -10.98 -3.43 4.96
C LEU A 92 -10.32 -3.65 3.59
N ALA A 93 -9.44 -2.74 3.16
CA ALA A 93 -8.71 -2.86 1.89
C ALA A 93 -7.72 -4.04 1.85
N ASN A 94 -7.28 -4.53 3.01
CA ASN A 94 -6.38 -5.68 3.17
C ASN A 94 -7.11 -7.00 3.48
N CYS A 95 -8.44 -6.99 3.50
CA CYS A 95 -9.30 -8.14 3.73
C CYS A 95 -10.04 -8.51 2.43
N ASP A 96 -10.02 -9.77 2.05
CA ASP A 96 -10.77 -10.26 0.90
C ASP A 96 -12.23 -10.52 1.32
N CYS A 97 -12.99 -9.43 1.47
CA CYS A 97 -14.34 -9.47 2.01
C CYS A 97 -15.35 -8.62 1.20
N PRO A 98 -16.66 -8.92 1.34
CA PRO A 98 -17.70 -8.16 0.65
C PRO A 98 -17.72 -6.67 0.98
N GLU A 99 -17.25 -6.27 2.17
CA GLU A 99 -17.24 -4.88 2.62
C GLU A 99 -16.13 -4.03 1.96
N ARG A 100 -15.09 -4.66 1.39
CA ARG A 100 -13.91 -3.97 0.85
C ARG A 100 -14.25 -2.93 -0.23
N VAL A 101 -14.93 -3.35 -1.29
CA VAL A 101 -15.27 -2.48 -2.43
C VAL A 101 -16.25 -1.37 -2.01
N PRO A 102 -17.36 -1.66 -1.31
CA PRO A 102 -18.25 -0.63 -0.80
C PRO A 102 -17.55 0.44 0.06
N ALA A 103 -16.63 0.04 0.95
CA ALA A 103 -15.89 0.99 1.78
C ALA A 103 -14.96 1.90 0.96
N LEU A 104 -14.25 1.33 -0.02
CA LEU A 104 -13.40 2.11 -0.94
C LEU A 104 -14.22 3.12 -1.75
N ASP A 105 -15.36 2.70 -2.30
CA ASP A 105 -16.23 3.56 -3.10
C ASP A 105 -16.88 4.65 -2.25
N ALA A 106 -17.37 4.30 -1.05
CA ALA A 106 -17.94 5.27 -0.11
C ALA A 106 -16.92 6.34 0.31
N PHE A 107 -15.67 5.92 0.60
CA PHE A 107 -14.61 6.86 0.95
C PHE A 107 -14.28 7.80 -0.21
N TYR A 108 -14.13 7.28 -1.43
CA TYR A 108 -13.88 8.13 -2.60
C TYR A 108 -15.02 9.09 -2.85
N ASN A 109 -16.27 8.61 -2.86
CA ASN A 109 -17.43 9.46 -3.14
C ASN A 109 -17.59 10.59 -2.13
N LYS A 110 -17.28 10.34 -0.85
CA LYS A 110 -17.29 11.35 0.21
C LYS A 110 -16.18 12.40 0.04
N TRP A 111 -15.00 11.99 -0.39
CA TRP A 111 -13.78 12.82 -0.35
C TRP A 111 -13.20 13.20 -1.72
N LYS A 112 -13.87 12.88 -2.82
CA LYS A 112 -13.36 13.12 -4.19
C LYS A 112 -13.01 14.57 -4.50
N SER A 113 -13.58 15.53 -3.78
CA SER A 113 -13.25 16.96 -3.88
C SER A 113 -12.01 17.38 -3.09
N GLU A 114 -11.46 16.52 -2.23
CA GLU A 114 -10.31 16.80 -1.37
C GLU A 114 -9.05 16.10 -1.90
N PRO A 115 -8.18 16.77 -2.67
CA PRO A 115 -7.12 16.12 -3.43
C PRO A 115 -6.15 15.27 -2.59
N LEU A 116 -5.79 15.77 -1.40
CA LEU A 116 -4.88 15.10 -0.46
C LEU A 116 -5.52 13.89 0.21
N VAL A 117 -6.85 13.87 0.36
CA VAL A 117 -7.57 12.72 0.90
C VAL A 117 -7.71 11.64 -0.18
N VAL A 118 -7.92 12.05 -1.43
CA VAL A 118 -7.88 11.14 -2.57
C VAL A 118 -6.50 10.49 -2.74
N ASP A 119 -5.40 11.20 -2.42
CA ASP A 119 -4.06 10.58 -2.40
C ASP A 119 -3.99 9.42 -1.40
N LYS A 120 -4.58 9.59 -0.21
CA LYS A 120 -4.66 8.51 0.79
C LYS A 120 -5.48 7.33 0.26
N TRP A 121 -6.60 7.59 -0.41
CA TRP A 121 -7.43 6.54 -1.02
C TRP A 121 -6.70 5.74 -2.11
N LEU A 122 -5.89 6.40 -2.96
CA LEU A 122 -5.02 5.72 -3.92
C LEU A 122 -3.95 4.88 -3.20
N ALA A 123 -3.33 5.42 -2.17
CA ALA A 123 -2.29 4.75 -1.39
C ALA A 123 -2.80 3.50 -0.66
N VAL A 124 -4.02 3.54 -0.12
CA VAL A 124 -4.64 2.36 0.52
C VAL A 124 -4.77 1.20 -0.46
N GLN A 125 -5.19 1.47 -1.70
CA GLN A 125 -5.35 0.43 -2.71
C GLN A 125 -4.01 -0.06 -3.28
N SER A 126 -3.03 0.83 -3.47
CA SER A 126 -1.72 0.45 -4.00
C SER A 126 -0.88 -0.38 -3.02
N THR A 127 -1.16 -0.26 -1.73
CA THR A 127 -0.45 -0.98 -0.65
C THR A 127 -1.21 -2.19 -0.11
N THR A 128 -2.34 -2.57 -0.73
CA THR A 128 -3.07 -3.78 -0.31
C THR A 128 -2.19 -5.03 -0.42
N ARG A 129 -2.26 -5.88 0.59
CA ARG A 129 -1.61 -7.18 0.57
C ARG A 129 -2.32 -8.18 -0.33
N LEU A 130 -3.51 -7.90 -0.86
CA LEU A 130 -4.25 -8.88 -1.66
C LEU A 130 -3.56 -9.16 -3.01
N PRO A 131 -3.71 -10.37 -3.58
CA PRO A 131 -3.14 -10.71 -4.89
C PRO A 131 -3.59 -9.77 -6.02
N SER A 132 -4.77 -9.12 -5.88
CA SER A 132 -5.30 -8.18 -6.87
C SER A 132 -4.55 -6.84 -6.95
N ALA A 133 -3.59 -6.56 -6.07
CA ALA A 133 -2.96 -5.24 -5.92
C ALA A 133 -2.48 -4.61 -7.24
N LEU A 134 -1.76 -5.36 -8.08
CA LEU A 134 -1.28 -4.83 -9.36
C LEU A 134 -2.42 -4.55 -10.34
N ALA A 135 -3.43 -5.43 -10.39
CA ALA A 135 -4.60 -5.23 -11.24
C ALA A 135 -5.40 -3.98 -10.79
N ASP A 136 -5.57 -3.79 -9.49
CA ASP A 136 -6.19 -2.61 -8.91
C ASP A 136 -5.40 -1.34 -9.23
N VAL A 137 -4.06 -1.37 -9.12
CA VAL A 137 -3.20 -0.24 -9.49
C VAL A 137 -3.36 0.12 -10.96
N LYS A 138 -3.31 -0.87 -11.87
CA LYS A 138 -3.50 -0.64 -13.31
C LYS A 138 -4.88 -0.05 -13.62
N ARG A 139 -5.95 -0.54 -12.98
CA ARG A 139 -7.30 0.02 -13.10
C ARG A 139 -7.37 1.47 -12.59
N LEU A 140 -6.71 1.78 -11.48
CA LEU A 140 -6.72 3.13 -10.90
C LEU A 140 -5.94 4.15 -11.73
N MET A 141 -4.98 3.71 -12.56
CA MET A 141 -4.28 4.61 -13.48
C MET A 141 -5.19 5.20 -14.56
N THR A 142 -6.32 4.55 -14.86
CA THR A 142 -7.33 5.07 -15.79
C THR A 142 -8.50 5.76 -15.07
N HIS A 143 -8.45 5.86 -13.74
CA HIS A 143 -9.52 6.42 -12.93
C HIS A 143 -9.42 7.96 -12.87
N PRO A 144 -10.54 8.72 -12.83
CA PRO A 144 -10.52 10.18 -12.77
C PRO A 144 -9.75 10.76 -11.57
N ALA A 145 -9.58 9.98 -10.51
CA ALA A 145 -8.79 10.35 -9.35
C ALA A 145 -7.28 10.43 -9.60
N PHE A 146 -6.78 9.79 -10.67
CA PHE A 146 -5.35 9.70 -10.97
C PHE A 146 -4.99 10.56 -12.18
N ASN A 147 -3.90 11.31 -12.03
CA ASN A 147 -3.29 12.04 -13.12
C ASN A 147 -1.78 11.87 -13.02
N ILE A 148 -1.18 11.21 -14.01
CA ILE A 148 0.26 10.92 -14.05
C ILE A 148 1.14 12.19 -14.05
N ARG A 149 0.60 13.34 -14.47
CA ARG A 149 1.31 14.63 -14.42
C ARG A 149 1.38 15.22 -13.02
N ASN A 150 0.57 14.74 -12.06
CA ASN A 150 0.61 15.18 -10.67
C ASN A 150 1.54 14.26 -9.85
N PRO A 151 2.69 14.75 -9.36
CA PRO A 151 3.63 13.93 -8.60
C PRO A 151 3.02 13.25 -7.37
N ASN A 152 2.12 13.91 -6.64
CA ASN A 152 1.50 13.32 -5.44
C ASN A 152 0.65 12.09 -5.79
N LYS A 153 -0.07 12.14 -6.92
CA LYS A 153 -0.85 11.00 -7.43
C LYS A 153 0.05 9.84 -7.83
N VAL A 154 1.17 10.14 -8.49
CA VAL A 154 2.19 9.14 -8.85
C VAL A 154 2.77 8.48 -7.59
N TYR A 155 3.13 9.26 -6.58
CA TYR A 155 3.65 8.72 -5.31
C TYR A 155 2.62 7.89 -4.55
N ALA A 156 1.36 8.33 -4.52
CA ALA A 156 0.28 7.60 -3.86
C ALA A 156 0.00 6.24 -4.53
N LEU A 157 -0.07 6.20 -5.87
CA LEU A 157 -0.46 5.00 -6.60
C LEU A 157 0.75 4.13 -6.98
N ILE A 158 1.62 4.64 -7.86
CA ILE A 158 2.77 3.89 -8.39
C ILE A 158 3.86 3.74 -7.32
N GLY A 159 4.15 4.83 -6.60
CA GLY A 159 5.11 4.81 -5.48
C GLY A 159 4.67 3.92 -4.33
N GLY A 160 3.38 3.93 -3.99
CA GLY A 160 2.79 3.03 -3.00
C GLY A 160 2.92 1.55 -3.41
N PHE A 161 2.60 1.22 -4.66
CA PHE A 161 2.78 -0.14 -5.17
C PHE A 161 4.25 -0.59 -5.16
N ARG A 162 5.18 0.28 -5.58
CA ARG A 162 6.63 0.03 -5.46
C ARG A 162 7.04 -0.29 -4.01
N GLY A 163 6.39 0.34 -3.02
CA GLY A 163 6.64 0.09 -1.60
C GLY A 163 6.07 -1.25 -1.10
N ASN A 164 5.09 -1.81 -1.78
CA ASN A 164 4.41 -3.04 -1.42
C ASN A 164 5.27 -4.27 -1.73
N GLN A 165 6.17 -4.64 -0.81
CA GLN A 165 7.24 -5.61 -1.06
C GLN A 165 6.76 -6.96 -1.58
N VAL A 166 5.65 -7.51 -1.05
CA VAL A 166 5.15 -8.83 -1.48
C VAL A 166 4.52 -8.79 -2.87
N ARG A 167 3.97 -7.64 -3.30
CA ARG A 167 3.32 -7.49 -4.61
C ARG A 167 4.24 -6.92 -5.67
N PHE A 168 5.14 -6.01 -5.31
CA PHE A 168 6.16 -5.48 -6.21
C PHE A 168 7.19 -6.55 -6.60
N HIS A 169 7.60 -7.37 -5.64
CA HIS A 169 8.51 -8.50 -5.85
C HIS A 169 7.75 -9.82 -6.04
N ALA A 170 6.61 -9.79 -6.74
CA ALA A 170 5.93 -11.02 -7.14
C ALA A 170 6.88 -11.92 -7.94
N ALA A 171 6.81 -13.23 -7.72
CA ALA A 171 7.73 -14.19 -8.32
C ALA A 171 7.66 -14.24 -9.86
N ASP A 172 6.53 -13.83 -10.43
CA ASP A 172 6.31 -13.73 -11.88
C ASP A 172 6.98 -12.50 -12.55
N GLY A 173 7.56 -11.61 -11.73
CA GLY A 173 8.22 -10.39 -12.18
C GLY A 173 7.29 -9.29 -12.68
N SER A 174 5.96 -9.46 -12.55
CA SER A 174 4.94 -8.53 -13.04
C SER A 174 5.08 -7.11 -12.46
N GLY A 175 5.50 -7.01 -11.18
CA GLY A 175 5.75 -5.73 -10.53
C GLY A 175 6.97 -4.98 -11.08
N TYR A 176 8.05 -5.70 -11.42
CA TYR A 176 9.24 -5.10 -12.05
C TYR A 176 8.93 -4.60 -13.46
N ALA A 177 8.24 -5.42 -14.26
CA ALA A 177 7.85 -5.06 -15.62
C ALA A 177 6.93 -3.82 -15.62
N PHE A 178 5.95 -3.79 -14.71
CA PHE A 178 5.08 -2.64 -14.52
C PHE A 178 5.87 -1.38 -14.17
N LEU A 179 6.77 -1.44 -13.16
CA LEU A 179 7.51 -0.25 -12.75
C LEU A 179 8.44 0.26 -13.85
N ALA A 180 9.08 -0.61 -14.64
CA ALA A 180 9.91 -0.20 -15.76
C ALA A 180 9.10 0.56 -16.82
N GLU A 181 7.92 0.05 -17.18
CA GLU A 181 7.00 0.76 -18.09
C GLU A 181 6.64 2.15 -17.54
N GLN A 182 6.31 2.23 -16.25
CA GLN A 182 5.96 3.51 -15.63
C GLN A 182 7.14 4.48 -15.52
N VAL A 183 8.36 3.99 -15.25
CA VAL A 183 9.56 4.82 -15.22
C VAL A 183 9.80 5.44 -16.59
N ILE A 184 9.73 4.66 -17.68
CA ILE A 184 9.93 5.15 -19.04
C ILE A 184 8.85 6.19 -19.41
N ALA A 185 7.57 5.90 -19.11
CA ALA A 185 6.48 6.83 -19.38
C ALA A 185 6.57 8.12 -18.55
N LEU A 186 6.94 8.01 -17.27
CA LEU A 186 7.11 9.16 -16.38
C LEU A 186 8.30 10.01 -16.76
N ASP A 187 9.36 9.43 -17.31
CA ASP A 187 10.60 10.17 -17.61
C ASP A 187 10.36 11.24 -18.68
N ALA A 188 9.52 10.95 -19.68
CA ALA A 188 9.10 11.95 -20.67
C ALA A 188 8.26 13.11 -20.09
N ILE A 189 7.65 12.91 -18.92
CA ILE A 189 6.75 13.90 -18.29
C ILE A 189 7.48 14.67 -17.18
N ASN A 190 8.19 13.94 -16.33
CA ASN A 190 8.89 14.45 -15.16
C ASN A 190 10.07 13.52 -14.80
N PRO A 191 11.27 13.80 -15.35
CA PRO A 191 12.48 13.01 -15.10
C PRO A 191 12.85 12.83 -13.62
N GLN A 192 12.53 13.82 -12.76
CA GLN A 192 12.85 13.74 -11.33
C GLN A 192 11.97 12.70 -10.61
N VAL A 193 10.68 12.66 -10.96
CA VAL A 193 9.75 11.65 -10.41
C VAL A 193 10.11 10.27 -10.94
N ALA A 194 10.43 10.17 -12.24
CA ALA A 194 10.87 8.91 -12.86
C ALA A 194 12.14 8.35 -12.21
N ALA A 195 13.15 9.20 -12.00
CA ALA A 195 14.37 8.82 -11.29
C ALA A 195 14.08 8.30 -9.87
N ARG A 196 13.18 8.97 -9.12
CA ARG A 196 12.76 8.49 -7.79
C ARG A 196 12.04 7.14 -7.85
N MET A 197 11.23 6.88 -8.87
CA MET A 197 10.60 5.58 -9.10
C MET A 197 11.64 4.50 -9.43
N ALA A 198 12.61 4.80 -10.30
CA ALA A 198 13.68 3.88 -10.72
C ALA A 198 14.52 3.36 -9.54
N ARG A 199 14.65 4.14 -8.44
CA ARG A 199 15.27 3.66 -7.19
C ARG A 199 14.57 2.43 -6.58
N GLY A 200 13.43 1.98 -7.11
CA GLY A 200 12.80 0.69 -6.71
C GLY A 200 13.68 -0.51 -6.99
N PHE A 201 14.59 -0.37 -7.94
CA PHE A 201 15.50 -1.44 -8.32
C PHE A 201 16.77 -1.49 -7.46
N ASP A 202 17.11 -0.49 -6.65
CA ASP A 202 18.41 -0.40 -5.92
C ASP A 202 18.85 -1.68 -5.19
N ARG A 203 17.91 -2.47 -4.67
CA ARG A 203 18.19 -3.67 -3.86
C ARG A 203 17.89 -4.99 -4.58
N TRP A 204 17.70 -4.97 -5.90
CA TRP A 204 17.28 -6.14 -6.67
C TRP A 204 18.19 -7.37 -6.50
N ARG A 205 19.50 -7.17 -6.31
CA ARG A 205 20.50 -8.23 -6.03
C ARG A 205 20.35 -8.93 -4.68
N LYS A 206 19.43 -8.47 -3.81
CA LYS A 206 19.17 -9.13 -2.52
C LYS A 206 18.17 -10.28 -2.63
N PHE A 207 17.44 -10.42 -3.73
CA PHE A 207 16.41 -11.44 -3.90
C PHE A 207 16.98 -12.73 -4.52
N ASP A 208 16.14 -13.75 -4.68
CA ASP A 208 16.51 -15.00 -5.37
C ASP A 208 16.82 -14.79 -6.86
N THR A 209 17.37 -15.81 -7.51
CA THR A 209 17.82 -15.75 -8.91
C THR A 209 16.68 -15.46 -9.90
N GLY A 210 15.45 -15.93 -9.64
CA GLY A 210 14.29 -15.67 -10.49
C GLY A 210 13.89 -14.20 -10.44
N ARG A 211 13.71 -13.65 -9.24
CA ARG A 211 13.46 -12.22 -9.04
C ARG A 211 14.58 -11.34 -9.59
N GLN A 212 15.82 -11.80 -9.44
CA GLN A 212 16.98 -11.11 -10.01
C GLN A 212 16.91 -11.04 -11.54
N ALA A 213 16.58 -12.13 -12.22
CA ALA A 213 16.43 -12.16 -13.67
C ALA A 213 15.33 -11.18 -14.14
N HIS A 214 14.16 -11.16 -13.48
CA HIS A 214 13.09 -10.22 -13.82
C HIS A 214 13.46 -8.75 -13.59
N ALA A 215 14.09 -8.44 -12.46
CA ALA A 215 14.54 -7.08 -12.17
C ALA A 215 15.63 -6.61 -13.13
N ARG A 216 16.55 -7.50 -13.51
CA ARG A 216 17.59 -7.24 -14.51
C ARG A 216 16.96 -6.91 -15.88
N ALA A 217 16.03 -7.74 -16.35
CA ALA A 217 15.34 -7.48 -17.62
C ALA A 217 14.57 -6.15 -17.61
N ALA A 218 13.96 -5.79 -16.47
CA ALA A 218 13.29 -4.50 -16.29
C ALA A 218 14.28 -3.31 -16.33
N LEU A 219 15.45 -3.45 -15.71
CA LEU A 219 16.53 -2.46 -15.74
C LEU A 219 17.14 -2.30 -17.14
N GLU A 220 17.40 -3.41 -17.84
CA GLU A 220 17.90 -3.42 -19.22
C GLU A 220 16.90 -2.70 -20.15
N ARG A 221 15.60 -2.98 -20.00
CA ARG A 221 14.54 -2.25 -20.75
C ARG A 221 14.53 -0.74 -20.48
N ILE A 222 14.77 -0.30 -19.24
CA ILE A 222 14.90 1.13 -18.92
C ILE A 222 16.16 1.70 -19.57
N HIS A 223 17.28 0.98 -19.50
CA HIS A 223 18.57 1.42 -20.04
C HIS A 223 18.55 1.56 -21.57
N GLU A 224 17.86 0.65 -22.27
CA GLU A 224 17.76 0.60 -23.73
C GLU A 224 16.66 1.51 -24.29
N ALA A 225 15.78 2.07 -23.45
CA ALA A 225 14.70 2.93 -23.91
C ALA A 225 15.26 4.23 -24.50
N MET A 226 14.79 4.57 -25.70
CA MET A 226 15.21 5.80 -26.39
C MET A 226 14.75 7.05 -25.64
N GLY A 227 15.64 8.04 -25.53
CA GLY A 227 15.31 9.35 -24.96
C GLY A 227 15.23 9.40 -23.43
N VAL A 228 15.66 8.34 -22.74
CA VAL A 228 15.71 8.32 -21.27
C VAL A 228 16.68 9.37 -20.74
N SER A 229 16.24 10.10 -19.72
CA SER A 229 16.99 11.16 -19.08
C SER A 229 18.25 10.64 -18.41
N LYS A 230 19.26 11.50 -18.32
CA LYS A 230 20.54 11.18 -17.65
C LYS A 230 20.35 10.63 -16.23
N GLY A 231 19.38 11.17 -15.48
CA GLY A 231 19.14 10.76 -14.10
C GLY A 231 18.59 9.34 -13.99
N VAL A 232 17.66 8.95 -14.86
CA VAL A 232 17.15 7.58 -14.91
C VAL A 232 18.21 6.62 -15.43
N LEU A 233 18.93 7.02 -16.49
CA LEU A 233 20.01 6.22 -17.07
C LEU A 233 21.13 5.93 -16.06
N GLU A 234 21.56 6.92 -15.28
CA GLU A 234 22.57 6.74 -14.23
C GLU A 234 22.12 5.70 -13.18
N ILE A 235 20.86 5.76 -12.77
CA ILE A 235 20.29 4.81 -11.80
C ILE A 235 20.28 3.39 -12.39
N ALA A 236 19.83 3.24 -13.64
CA ALA A 236 19.77 1.93 -14.29
C ALA A 236 21.17 1.34 -14.48
N THR A 237 22.12 2.14 -14.99
CA THR A 237 23.52 1.73 -15.18
C THR A 237 24.18 1.32 -13.88
N ARG A 238 24.02 2.12 -12.81
CA ARG A 238 24.58 1.77 -11.49
C ARG A 238 23.95 0.52 -10.91
N ALA A 239 22.66 0.27 -11.15
CA ALA A 239 21.98 -0.92 -10.65
C ALA A 239 22.42 -2.20 -11.40
N LEU A 240 22.75 -2.09 -12.69
CA LEU A 240 23.22 -3.20 -13.54
C LEU A 240 24.70 -3.54 -13.35
N ALA A 241 25.52 -2.56 -12.96
CA ALA A 241 26.90 -2.78 -12.51
C ALA A 241 26.97 -3.68 -11.27
#